data_AF-A0A376VCL3-F1
#
_entry.id   AF-A0A376VCL3-F1
#
_cell.length_a   1.000
_cell.length_b   1.000
_cell.length_c   1.000
_cell.angle_alpha   90.00
_cell.angle_beta   90.00
_cell.angle_gamma   90.00
#
_symmetry.space_group_name_H-M   'P 1'
#
loop_
_entity.id
_entity.type
_entity.pdbx_description
1 polymer ?
#
loop_
_entity_poly.entity_id
_entity_poly.type
_entity_poly.pdbx_seq_one_letter_code
_entity_poly.pdbx_strand_id
1 'polypeptide(L)'
;MRTQIIKEIFFAEIEKESQGRLKIEPHWNGETAISYDALTTISDGSKADMGIVVPEYTAKQLPLHQIFKSFAIGPDHGASQVEFFRRVYAEIPEFNAELERNNIVNLQFFLGYPVGFFSTRPLIN
;
A
#
# COMPACT_ATOMS: atom_id res chain seq x y z
N MET A 1 -12.62 7.32 -8.21
CA MET A 1 -12.59 5.87 -8.54
C MET A 1 -11.90 5.02 -7.48
N ARG A 2 -10.59 5.15 -7.19
CA ARG A 2 -9.92 4.29 -6.17
C ARG A 2 -10.52 4.40 -4.77
N THR A 3 -10.67 5.61 -4.24
CA THR A 3 -11.25 5.83 -2.90
C THR A 3 -12.71 5.40 -2.81
N GLN A 4 -13.46 5.48 -3.93
CA GLN A 4 -14.82 4.97 -4.04
C GLN A 4 -14.85 3.44 -3.96
N ILE A 5 -14.02 2.74 -4.75
CA ILE A 5 -13.92 1.26 -4.68
C ILE A 5 -13.53 0.79 -3.28
N ILE A 6 -12.55 1.45 -2.65
CA ILE A 6 -12.14 1.10 -1.28
C ILE A 6 -13.32 1.29 -0.31
N LYS A 7 -14.05 2.40 -0.39
CA LYS A 7 -15.18 2.68 0.50
C LYS A 7 -16.37 1.75 0.25
N GLU A 8 -16.78 1.62 -1.01
CA GLU A 8 -18.02 0.95 -1.40
C GLU A 8 -17.89 -0.57 -1.41
N ILE A 9 -16.68 -1.10 -1.59
CA ILE A 9 -16.44 -2.55 -1.65
C ILE A 9 -15.64 -2.98 -0.41
N PHE A 10 -14.39 -2.52 -0.27
CA PHE A 10 -13.51 -3.08 0.75
C PHE A 10 -14.00 -2.79 2.18
N PHE A 11 -14.36 -1.55 2.49
CA PHE A 11 -14.86 -1.20 3.83
C PHE A 11 -16.25 -1.78 4.10
N ALA A 12 -17.13 -1.79 3.09
CA ALA A 12 -18.46 -2.40 3.20
C ALA A 12 -18.37 -3.92 3.49
N GLU A 13 -17.46 -4.64 2.83
CA GLU A 13 -17.25 -6.06 3.09
C GLU A 13 -16.64 -6.31 4.48
N ILE A 14 -15.73 -5.45 4.97
CA ILE A 14 -15.24 -5.56 6.35
C ILE A 14 -16.39 -5.40 7.37
N GLU A 15 -17.26 -4.41 7.18
CA GLU A 15 -18.41 -4.22 8.07
C GLU A 15 -19.37 -5.42 8.00
N LYS A 16 -19.67 -5.90 6.80
CA LYS A 16 -20.55 -7.06 6.57
C LYS A 16 -20.00 -8.34 7.18
N GLU A 17 -18.76 -8.73 6.88
CA GLU A 17 -18.12 -9.95 7.38
C GLU A 17 -17.90 -9.89 8.90
N SER A 18 -17.68 -8.70 9.45
CA SER A 18 -17.56 -8.52 10.90
C SER A 18 -18.91 -8.48 11.64
N GLN A 19 -20.04 -8.55 10.92
CA GLN A 19 -21.39 -8.37 11.44
C GLN A 19 -21.58 -7.03 12.17
N GLY A 20 -21.00 -5.97 11.61
CA GLY A 20 -21.09 -4.61 12.14
C GLY A 20 -20.17 -4.33 13.33
N ARG A 21 -19.33 -5.29 13.75
CA ARG A 21 -18.36 -5.09 14.85
C ARG A 21 -17.22 -4.17 14.46
N LEU A 22 -16.81 -4.20 13.19
CA LEU A 22 -15.79 -3.32 12.63
C LEU A 22 -16.46 -2.31 11.70
N LYS A 23 -16.27 -1.03 11.99
CA LYS A 23 -16.70 0.08 11.14
C LYS A 23 -15.49 0.94 10.83
N ILE A 24 -15.39 1.39 9.58
CA ILE A 24 -14.26 2.17 9.12
C ILE A 24 -14.73 3.59 8.83
N GLU A 25 -14.11 4.55 9.50
CA GLU A 25 -14.34 5.98 9.29
C GLU A 25 -13.21 6.53 8.41
N PRO A 26 -13.45 6.76 7.11
CA PRO A 26 -12.37 7.13 6.21
C PRO A 26 -12.07 8.62 6.23
N HIS A 27 -10.79 8.95 6.45
CA HIS A 27 -10.25 10.30 6.30
C HIS A 27 -9.38 10.39 5.04
N TRP A 28 -9.60 11.41 4.22
CA TRP A 28 -8.92 11.59 2.93
C TRP A 28 -8.13 12.90 2.88
N ASN A 29 -7.53 13.21 1.73
CA ASN A 29 -6.86 14.49 1.47
C ASN A 29 -5.72 14.87 2.45
N GLY A 30 -5.17 13.88 3.17
CA GLY A 30 -4.09 14.10 4.12
C GLY A 30 -4.53 14.73 5.45
N GLU A 31 -5.83 14.70 5.77
CA GLU A 31 -6.38 15.25 7.02
C GLU A 31 -5.74 14.65 8.27
N THR A 32 -5.46 13.33 8.26
CA THR A 32 -4.82 12.62 9.37
C THR A 32 -3.30 12.55 9.21
N ALA A 33 -2.83 12.23 8.00
CA ALA A 33 -1.41 12.15 7.65
C ALA A 33 -1.22 12.29 6.13
N ILE A 34 -0.15 12.96 5.72
CA ILE A 34 0.28 12.98 4.32
C ILE A 34 0.99 11.68 3.95
N SER A 35 1.14 11.39 2.65
CA SER A 35 1.67 10.12 2.16
C SER A 35 3.05 9.70 2.73
N TYR A 36 3.92 10.67 3.04
CA TYR A 36 5.25 10.40 3.61
C TYR A 36 5.21 10.02 5.09
N ASP A 37 4.19 10.47 5.82
CA ASP A 37 4.06 10.23 7.27
C ASP A 37 3.12 9.05 7.56
N ALA A 38 2.38 8.56 6.56
CA ALA A 38 1.35 7.54 6.71
C ALA A 38 1.83 6.29 7.46
N LEU A 39 3.02 5.76 7.14
CA LEU A 39 3.57 4.59 7.82
C LEU A 39 3.82 4.88 9.31
N THR A 40 4.46 6.00 9.62
CA THR A 40 4.76 6.40 11.00
C THR A 40 3.47 6.57 11.79
N THR A 41 2.45 7.19 11.20
CA THR A 41 1.15 7.41 11.85
C THR A 41 0.45 6.10 12.20
N ILE A 42 0.42 5.11 11.29
CA ILE A 42 -0.22 3.81 11.58
C ILE A 42 0.62 2.93 12.49
N SER A 43 1.95 3.04 12.41
CA SER A 43 2.88 2.31 13.27
C SER A 43 2.75 2.73 14.73
N ASP A 44 2.54 4.02 14.97
CA ASP A 44 2.25 4.60 16.29
C ASP A 44 0.86 4.20 16.82
N GLY A 45 -0.14 4.09 15.93
CA GLY A 45 -1.48 3.60 16.26
C GLY A 45 -2.35 4.56 17.09
N SER A 46 -1.84 5.72 17.54
CA SER A 46 -2.63 6.64 18.38
C SER A 46 -3.61 7.52 17.60
N LYS A 47 -3.36 7.73 16.29
CA LYS A 47 -4.14 8.63 15.42
C LYS A 47 -4.95 7.93 14.35
N ALA A 48 -4.53 6.72 13.95
CA ALA A 48 -5.19 5.93 12.93
C ALA A 48 -4.86 4.45 13.13
N ASP A 49 -5.88 3.59 13.03
CA ASP A 49 -5.71 2.14 13.12
C ASP A 49 -5.25 1.51 11.79
N MET A 50 -5.52 2.19 10.67
CA MET A 50 -5.24 1.71 9.32
C MET A 50 -4.94 2.88 8.38
N GLY A 51 -4.08 2.65 7.39
CA GLY A 51 -3.75 3.67 6.40
C GLY A 51 -3.25 3.07 5.09
N ILE A 52 -3.32 3.86 4.02
CA ILE A 52 -2.71 3.52 2.73
C ILE A 52 -1.26 3.97 2.79
N VAL A 53 -0.34 3.00 2.78
CA VAL A 53 1.10 3.24 2.74
C VAL A 53 1.62 2.98 1.35
N VAL A 54 2.49 3.87 0.87
CA VAL A 54 3.35 3.62 -0.28
C VAL A 54 4.74 3.26 0.28
N PRO A 55 5.15 1.98 0.28
CA PRO A 55 6.43 1.56 0.89
C PRO A 55 7.64 2.31 0.31
N GLU A 56 7.53 2.76 -0.94
CA GLU A 56 8.58 3.52 -1.63
C GLU A 56 8.97 4.84 -0.97
N TYR A 57 8.09 5.44 -0.17
CA TYR A 57 8.34 6.72 0.52
C TYR A 57 9.04 6.55 1.87
N THR A 58 9.20 5.32 2.34
CA THR A 58 9.63 5.02 3.72
C THR A 58 10.82 4.05 3.75
N ALA A 59 11.82 4.30 2.90
CA ALA A 59 12.95 3.40 2.68
C ALA A 59 13.78 3.08 3.93
N LYS A 60 13.78 3.94 4.95
CA LYS A 60 14.48 3.68 6.22
C LYS A 60 13.76 2.60 7.03
N GLN A 61 12.43 2.62 7.04
CA GLN A 61 11.58 1.72 7.79
C GLN A 61 11.33 0.41 7.04
N LEU A 62 11.16 0.48 5.71
CA LEU A 62 10.85 -0.64 4.84
C LEU A 62 11.90 -0.84 3.73
N PRO A 63 13.18 -1.12 4.07
CA PRO A 63 14.24 -1.30 3.09
C PRO A 63 14.03 -2.49 2.15
N LEU A 64 13.47 -3.62 2.60
CA LEU A 64 13.21 -4.76 1.72
C LEU A 64 12.12 -4.46 0.69
N HIS A 65 11.08 -3.73 1.10
CA HIS A 65 9.99 -3.33 0.19
C HIS A 65 10.43 -2.36 -0.90
N GLN A 66 11.65 -1.82 -0.84
CA GLN A 66 12.21 -1.00 -1.94
C GLN A 66 12.44 -1.81 -3.21
N ILE A 67 12.58 -3.14 -3.13
CA ILE A 67 12.74 -3.99 -4.31
C ILE A 67 11.53 -3.90 -5.24
N PHE A 68 10.33 -3.57 -4.73
CA PHE A 68 9.12 -3.44 -5.53
C PHE A 68 9.17 -2.28 -6.52
N LYS A 69 10.12 -1.35 -6.39
CA LYS A 69 10.43 -0.34 -7.42
C LYS A 69 10.96 -0.96 -8.72
N SER A 70 11.46 -2.19 -8.68
CA SER A 70 12.10 -2.83 -9.84
C SER A 70 11.11 -3.34 -10.88
N PHE A 71 9.80 -3.08 -10.77
CA PHE A 71 8.83 -3.50 -11.79
C PHE A 71 9.09 -2.92 -13.18
N ALA A 72 9.89 -1.87 -13.32
CA ALA A 72 10.36 -1.40 -14.63
C ALA A 72 11.12 -2.49 -15.43
N ILE A 73 11.69 -3.49 -14.74
CA ILE A 73 12.33 -4.68 -15.32
C ILE A 73 11.73 -5.99 -14.78
N GLY A 74 10.63 -5.90 -14.03
CA GLY A 74 9.95 -7.02 -13.38
C GLY A 74 8.72 -7.48 -14.16
N PRO A 75 7.78 -8.21 -13.53
CA PRO A 75 6.56 -8.65 -14.19
C PRO A 75 5.77 -7.48 -14.78
N ASP A 76 5.49 -7.56 -16.08
CA ASP A 76 4.85 -6.52 -16.91
C ASP A 76 3.31 -6.64 -16.96
N HIS A 77 2.75 -7.77 -16.49
CA HIS A 77 1.32 -8.01 -16.42
C HIS A 77 0.82 -7.98 -14.97
N GLY A 78 -0.36 -7.39 -14.75
CA GLY A 78 -0.95 -7.24 -13.41
C GLY A 78 -1.11 -8.57 -12.65
N ALA A 79 -1.56 -9.64 -13.33
CA ALA A 79 -1.68 -10.97 -12.69
C ALA A 79 -0.32 -11.49 -12.20
N SER A 80 0.74 -11.30 -12.99
CA SER A 80 2.10 -11.72 -12.64
C SER A 80 2.67 -10.91 -11.48
N GLN A 81 2.31 -9.62 -11.36
CA GLN A 81 2.66 -8.79 -10.20
C GLN A 81 1.95 -9.27 -8.93
N VAL A 82 0.66 -9.62 -9.01
CA VAL A 82 -0.08 -10.20 -7.87
C VAL A 82 0.58 -11.50 -7.39
N GLU A 83 0.89 -12.41 -8.32
CA GLU A 83 1.56 -13.67 -7.98
C GLU A 83 2.95 -13.44 -7.36
N PHE A 84 3.72 -12.49 -7.89
CA PHE A 84 5.00 -12.12 -7.30
C PHE A 84 4.85 -11.67 -5.84
N PHE A 85 3.91 -10.77 -5.53
CA PHE A 85 3.68 -10.35 -4.15
C PHE A 85 3.28 -11.52 -3.26
N ARG A 86 2.32 -12.34 -3.69
CA ARG A 86 1.88 -13.52 -2.93
C ARG A 86 3.04 -14.43 -2.56
N ARG A 87 3.92 -14.72 -3.53
CA ARG A 87 5.11 -15.54 -3.30
C ARG A 87 6.10 -14.89 -2.34
N VAL A 88 6.37 -13.59 -2.48
CA VAL A 88 7.27 -12.87 -1.57
C VAL A 88 6.80 -13.00 -0.12
N TYR A 89 5.52 -12.73 0.18
CA TYR A 89 5.02 -12.81 1.55
C TYR A 89 4.80 -14.24 2.08
N ALA A 90 4.68 -15.23 1.18
CA ALA A 90 4.53 -16.64 1.55
C ALA A 90 5.88 -17.36 1.73
N GLU A 91 6.86 -17.04 0.89
CA GLU A 91 8.13 -17.78 0.78
C GLU A 91 9.30 -17.05 1.48
N ILE A 92 9.22 -15.73 1.69
CA ILE A 92 10.33 -14.91 2.21
C ILE A 92 9.92 -14.28 3.57
N PRO A 93 10.19 -14.94 4.71
CA PRO A 93 9.71 -14.50 6.02
C PRO A 93 10.26 -13.13 6.46
N GLU A 94 11.39 -12.69 5.91
CA GLU A 94 12.03 -11.41 6.22
C GLU A 94 11.13 -10.21 5.86
N PHE A 95 10.26 -10.35 4.85
CA PHE A 95 9.28 -9.32 4.52
C PHE A 95 8.23 -9.16 5.60
N ASN A 96 7.70 -10.26 6.14
CA ASN A 96 6.75 -10.21 7.26
C ASN A 96 7.43 -9.68 8.53
N ALA A 97 8.67 -10.11 8.79
CA ALA A 97 9.45 -9.61 9.92
C ALA A 97 9.75 -8.10 9.81
N GLU A 98 9.93 -7.57 8.60
CA GLU A 98 10.07 -6.13 8.38
C GLU A 98 8.79 -5.36 8.72
N LEU A 99 7.63 -5.87 8.34
CA LEU A 99 6.34 -5.27 8.71
C LEU A 99 6.12 -5.31 10.23
N GLU A 100 6.40 -6.46 10.87
CA GLU A 100 6.26 -6.64 12.31
C GLU A 100 7.17 -5.69 13.11
N ARG A 101 8.43 -5.51 12.70
CA ARG A 101 9.35 -4.54 13.32
C ARG A 101 8.84 -3.10 13.26
N ASN A 102 7.97 -2.79 12.31
CA ASN A 102 7.33 -1.49 12.17
C ASN A 102 5.90 -1.47 12.75
N ASN A 103 5.51 -2.47 13.54
CA ASN A 103 4.18 -2.56 14.15
C ASN A 103 3.04 -2.46 13.13
N ILE A 104 3.21 -3.07 11.96
CA ILE A 104 2.17 -3.07 10.92
C ILE A 104 1.94 -4.47 10.36
N VAL A 105 0.72 -4.69 9.90
CA VAL A 105 0.33 -5.88 9.13
C VAL A 105 -0.19 -5.41 7.79
N ASN A 106 0.22 -6.06 6.71
CA ASN A 106 -0.35 -5.79 5.41
C ASN A 106 -1.69 -6.52 5.23
N LEU A 107 -2.76 -5.76 5.01
CA LEU A 107 -4.11 -6.29 4.83
C LEU A 107 -4.44 -6.62 3.36
N GLN A 108 -3.97 -5.79 2.43
CA GLN A 108 -4.27 -5.92 1.00
C GLN A 108 -3.29 -5.07 0.17
N PHE A 109 -2.71 -5.68 -0.87
CA PHE A 109 -2.01 -4.90 -1.89
C PHE A 109 -2.98 -4.35 -2.93
N PHE A 110 -2.83 -3.07 -3.22
CA PHE A 110 -3.34 -2.48 -4.45
C PHE A 110 -2.13 -2.23 -5.35
N LEU A 111 -2.15 -2.84 -6.54
CA LEU A 111 -1.11 -2.58 -7.54
C LEU A 111 -1.16 -1.11 -7.95
N GLY A 112 -0.01 -0.43 -7.83
CA GLY A 112 0.16 0.94 -8.29
C GLY A 112 0.18 1.01 -9.82
N TYR A 113 -0.57 1.95 -10.37
CA TYR A 113 -0.63 2.29 -11.80
C TYR A 113 0.66 3.00 -12.28
N PRO A 114 0.93 3.09 -13.60
CA PRO A 114 2.28 3.22 -14.15
C PRO A 114 3.01 4.49 -13.71
N VAL A 115 4.23 4.31 -13.23
CA VAL A 115 5.25 5.36 -13.21
C VAL A 115 5.59 5.67 -14.67
N GLY A 116 5.54 6.94 -15.04
CA GLY A 116 5.80 7.40 -16.40
C GLY A 116 6.52 8.74 -16.40
N PHE A 117 7.24 9.01 -17.49
CA PHE A 117 7.76 10.34 -17.76
C PHE A 117 6.67 11.18 -18.40
N PHE A 118 6.36 12.33 -17.78
CA PHE A 118 5.39 13.29 -18.30
C PHE A 118 6.13 14.57 -18.68
N SER A 119 5.80 15.11 -19.85
CA SER A 119 6.32 16.39 -20.33
C SER A 119 5.19 17.18 -20.97
N THR A 120 5.27 18.51 -20.90
CA THR A 120 4.33 19.40 -21.59
C THR A 120 4.58 19.48 -23.09
N ARG A 121 5.71 18.93 -23.56
CA ARG A 121 6.12 18.89 -24.97
C ARG A 121 6.86 17.59 -25.29
N PRO A 122 6.80 17.08 -26.53
CA PRO A 122 7.64 15.97 -26.95
C PRO A 122 9.12 16.26 -26.69
N LEU A 123 9.84 15.29 -26.14
CA LEU A 123 11.29 15.34 -26.02
C LEU A 123 11.85 14.85 -27.36
N ILE A 124 12.12 15.79 -28.26
CA ILE A 124 12.72 15.53 -29.57
C ILE A 124 14.20 15.90 -29.46
N ASN A 125 15.09 14.96 -29.80
CA ASN A 125 16.51 15.26 -30.01
C ASN A 125 16.70 16.10 -31.27
#